data_AF-A0A6I5WJA8-F1
#
_entry.id   AF-A0A6I5WJA8-F1
#
_cell.length_a   1.000
_cell.length_b   1.000
_cell.length_c   1.000
_cell.angle_alpha   90.00
_cell.angle_beta   90.00
_cell.angle_gamma   90.00
#
_symmetry.space_group_name_H-M   'P 1'
#
loop_
_entity.id
_entity.type
_entity.pdbx_description
1 polymer ?
#
loop_
_entity_poly.entity_id
_entity_poly.type
_entity_poly.pdbx_seq_one_letter_code
_entity_poly.pdbx_strand_id
1 'polypeptide(L)'
;MSDQLDTLFAGMRGARPPADFAAAEQVRRRGRQRTRRTALAAGAGVLAVTTAAAGLGATAWPSRPDGVAPPGDPTPTATVPAPTPPTPTPSPSRPGPTGDAAEPLKPDDLGPGTWRPFEAEQIQNPDMWFWGFWDGICAAYRSNQFPSLPHQDSVETVAYRSGDGDAATSAFQIVERYETGWGDENLDDVRAAVDRCGEAAPDGPAIRVTVVDTGIAGDESLLLKQEQTPADSTEPQIDHIAVVRVGDVVTTVRAYPSDPARVRDLAERAAARLG
;
A
#
# COMPACT_ATOMS: atom_id res chain seq x y z
N MET A 1 4.22 -35.04 -18.85
CA MET A 1 4.45 -33.58 -18.80
C MET A 1 5.89 -33.21 -18.41
N SER A 2 6.63 -34.09 -17.73
CA SER A 2 8.07 -33.96 -17.43
C SER A 2 8.95 -33.80 -18.67
N ASP A 3 8.71 -34.61 -19.70
CA ASP A 3 9.63 -34.74 -20.83
C ASP A 3 9.70 -33.48 -21.70
N GLN A 4 8.63 -32.69 -21.70
CA GLN A 4 8.54 -31.43 -22.43
C GLN A 4 9.33 -30.31 -21.72
N LEU A 5 9.35 -30.31 -20.38
CA LEU A 5 10.18 -29.43 -19.57
C LEU A 5 11.65 -29.81 -19.71
N ASP A 6 11.98 -31.10 -19.66
CA ASP A 6 13.35 -31.58 -19.84
C ASP A 6 13.91 -31.21 -21.21
N THR A 7 13.07 -31.26 -22.25
CA THR A 7 13.44 -30.84 -23.62
C THR A 7 13.69 -29.32 -23.70
N LEU A 8 12.86 -28.50 -23.03
CA LEU A 8 13.06 -27.05 -22.95
C LEU A 8 14.33 -26.69 -22.17
N PHE A 9 14.58 -27.33 -21.03
CA PHE A 9 15.79 -27.09 -20.23
C PHE A 9 17.05 -27.60 -20.93
N ALA A 10 16.98 -28.72 -21.67
CA ALA A 10 18.09 -29.21 -22.49
C ALA A 10 18.46 -28.21 -23.60
N GLY A 11 17.46 -27.57 -24.21
CA GLY A 11 17.68 -26.48 -25.18
C GLY A 11 18.35 -25.25 -24.56
N MET A 12 17.97 -24.87 -23.34
CA MET A 12 18.55 -23.71 -22.66
C MET A 12 19.98 -23.95 -22.14
N ARG A 13 20.34 -25.17 -21.73
CA ARG A 13 21.69 -25.49 -21.25
C ARG A 13 22.78 -25.37 -22.34
N GLY A 14 22.40 -25.44 -23.61
CA GLY A 14 23.32 -25.29 -24.75
C GLY A 14 23.38 -23.87 -25.32
N ALA A 15 22.43 -23.00 -24.96
CA ALA A 15 22.39 -21.64 -25.46
C ALA A 15 23.43 -20.78 -24.72
N ARG A 16 24.53 -20.47 -25.42
CA ARG A 16 25.47 -19.45 -24.95
C ARG A 16 24.69 -18.14 -24.82
N PRO A 17 24.72 -17.45 -23.68
CA PRO A 17 24.05 -16.16 -23.55
C PRO A 17 24.56 -15.20 -24.64
N PRO A 18 23.70 -14.31 -25.16
CA PRO A 18 24.06 -13.41 -26.27
C PRO A 18 25.18 -12.42 -25.91
N ALA A 19 25.59 -12.35 -24.65
CA ALA A 19 26.79 -11.66 -24.19
C ALA A 19 27.50 -12.48 -23.12
N ASP A 20 28.83 -12.41 -23.11
CA ASP A 20 29.63 -12.99 -22.03
C ASP A 20 29.21 -12.36 -20.71
N PHE A 21 29.04 -13.21 -19.67
CA PHE A 21 28.80 -12.72 -18.33
C PHE A 21 29.95 -11.80 -17.94
N ALA A 22 29.61 -10.62 -17.42
CA ALA A 22 30.61 -9.70 -16.91
C ALA A 22 31.48 -10.40 -15.85
N ALA A 23 32.78 -10.17 -15.90
CA ALA A 23 33.70 -10.75 -14.93
C ALA A 23 33.24 -10.45 -13.50
N ALA A 24 33.36 -11.43 -12.59
CA ALA A 24 32.88 -11.32 -11.22
C ALA A 24 33.36 -10.03 -10.52
N GLU A 25 34.58 -9.58 -10.81
CA GLU A 25 35.13 -8.35 -10.23
C GLU A 25 34.43 -7.08 -10.74
N GLN A 26 33.96 -7.09 -11.99
CA GLN A 26 33.19 -6.00 -12.59
C GLN A 26 31.78 -5.91 -11.99
N VAL A 27 31.18 -7.06 -11.65
CA VAL A 27 29.91 -7.12 -10.90
C VAL A 27 30.10 -6.60 -9.48
N ARG A 28 31.13 -7.06 -8.76
CA ARG A 28 31.46 -6.56 -7.41
C ARG A 28 31.77 -5.06 -7.40
N ARG A 29 32.49 -4.55 -8.42
CA ARG A 29 32.77 -3.12 -8.57
C ARG A 29 31.49 -2.31 -8.77
N ARG A 30 30.56 -2.78 -9.60
CA ARG A 30 29.25 -2.13 -9.81
C ARG A 30 28.40 -2.14 -8.53
N GLY A 31 28.39 -3.25 -7.79
CA GLY A 31 27.76 -3.34 -6.47
C GLY A 31 28.29 -2.28 -5.50
N ARG A 32 29.62 -2.23 -5.31
CA ARG A 32 30.28 -1.23 -4.45
C ARG A 32 30.01 0.22 -4.89
N GLN A 33 29.92 0.49 -6.19
CA GLN A 33 29.59 1.82 -6.70
C GLN A 33 28.15 2.23 -6.38
N ARG A 34 27.16 1.33 -6.44
CA ARG A 34 25.79 1.63 -6.02
C ARG A 34 25.72 1.95 -4.53
N THR A 35 26.33 1.11 -3.69
CA THR A 35 26.37 1.33 -2.23
C THR A 35 27.04 2.65 -1.84
N ARG A 36 28.10 3.07 -2.56
CA ARG A 36 28.74 4.36 -2.33
C ARG A 36 27.88 5.54 -2.78
N ARG A 37 27.12 5.40 -3.86
CA ARG A 37 26.21 6.45 -4.34
C ARG A 37 25.02 6.66 -3.40
N THR A 38 24.46 5.57 -2.85
CA THR A 38 23.38 5.68 -1.86
C THR A 38 23.86 6.26 -0.53
N ALA A 39 25.07 5.90 -0.07
CA ALA A 39 25.66 6.47 1.15
C ALA A 39 25.94 7.99 1.06
N LEU A 40 26.25 8.52 -0.13
CA LEU A 40 26.46 9.96 -0.32
C LEU A 40 25.16 10.76 -0.41
N ALA A 41 24.05 10.14 -0.83
CA ALA A 41 22.73 10.80 -0.87
C ALA A 41 22.13 11.00 0.53
N ALA A 42 22.44 10.12 1.49
CA ALA A 42 21.97 10.23 2.88
C ALA A 42 22.75 11.26 3.73
N GLY A 43 23.87 11.81 3.23
CA GLY A 43 24.79 12.66 3.99
C GLY A 43 24.77 14.16 3.65
N ALA A 44 23.98 14.61 2.67
CA ALA A 44 24.03 15.99 2.15
C ALA A 44 22.83 16.86 2.56
N GLY A 45 22.27 16.63 3.76
CA GLY A 45 21.04 17.30 4.23
C GLY A 45 21.21 18.35 5.33
N VAL A 46 22.44 18.80 5.65
CA VAL A 46 22.64 19.85 6.66
C VAL A 46 23.81 20.74 6.24
N LEU A 47 23.53 21.87 5.58
CA LEU A 47 24.17 23.18 5.82
C LEU A 47 23.72 24.25 4.80
N ALA A 48 23.16 25.34 5.36
CA ALA A 48 23.10 26.72 4.85
C ALA A 48 22.13 27.04 3.70
N VAL A 49 21.26 28.05 3.88
CA VAL A 49 21.52 29.46 3.49
C VAL A 49 20.57 30.41 4.22
N THR A 50 21.16 31.44 4.82
CA THR A 50 20.53 32.65 5.37
C THR A 50 20.36 33.75 4.30
N THR A 51 19.20 34.41 4.33
CA THR A 51 18.86 35.80 3.91
C THR A 51 19.75 36.58 2.93
N ALA A 52 19.12 37.11 1.85
CA ALA A 52 19.40 38.44 1.33
C ALA A 52 18.19 39.02 0.56
N ALA A 53 17.78 40.23 0.95
CA ALA A 53 16.82 41.09 0.27
C ALA A 53 17.50 41.94 -0.83
N ALA A 54 16.78 42.28 -1.91
CA ALA A 54 16.77 43.60 -2.58
C ALA A 54 16.18 43.54 -4.02
N GLY A 55 15.29 44.49 -4.34
CA GLY A 55 15.44 45.32 -5.54
C GLY A 55 14.62 45.04 -6.81
N LEU A 56 13.48 45.74 -6.93
CA LEU A 56 12.99 46.57 -8.06
C LEU A 56 13.23 46.15 -9.54
N GLY A 57 12.13 46.14 -10.32
CA GLY A 57 12.18 46.30 -11.78
C GLY A 57 10.80 46.24 -12.46
N ALA A 58 10.31 47.37 -12.94
CA ALA A 58 8.97 47.57 -13.53
C ALA A 58 8.87 47.22 -15.03
N THR A 59 7.64 47.02 -15.52
CA THR A 59 7.04 47.29 -16.87
C THR A 59 5.88 46.30 -17.09
N ALA A 60 4.77 46.54 -17.78
CA ALA A 60 4.01 47.67 -18.30
C ALA A 60 2.65 47.06 -18.75
N TRP A 61 1.51 47.74 -18.55
CA TRP A 61 0.19 47.35 -19.09
C TRP A 61 0.12 47.55 -20.63
N PRO A 62 -0.92 47.05 -21.34
CA PRO A 62 -2.20 47.78 -21.44
C PRO A 62 -3.50 46.93 -21.47
N SER A 63 -4.51 47.48 -20.79
CA SER A 63 -5.88 47.76 -21.27
C SER A 63 -6.84 46.66 -21.74
N ARG A 64 -7.84 46.49 -20.88
CA ARG A 64 -9.28 46.28 -21.11
C ARG A 64 -9.85 47.02 -22.35
N PRO A 65 -10.96 46.50 -22.91
CA PRO A 65 -12.10 47.35 -23.22
C PRO A 65 -13.38 46.88 -22.51
N ASP A 66 -14.12 47.88 -22.03
CA ASP A 66 -15.48 47.80 -21.50
C ASP A 66 -16.52 47.59 -22.61
N GLY A 67 -17.68 47.07 -22.21
CA GLY A 67 -18.96 47.48 -22.83
C GLY A 67 -19.99 46.38 -22.99
N VAL A 68 -21.03 46.39 -22.14
CA VAL A 68 -22.41 46.84 -22.47
C VAL A 68 -23.39 46.25 -21.42
N ALA A 69 -24.32 47.09 -20.99
CA ALA A 69 -25.27 46.95 -19.87
C ALA A 69 -26.60 46.20 -20.26
N PRO A 70 -27.52 45.93 -19.30
CA PRO A 70 -28.59 44.92 -19.35
C PRO A 70 -29.94 45.49 -19.86
N PRO A 71 -31.02 44.69 -20.01
CA PRO A 71 -31.94 44.44 -18.88
C PRO A 71 -32.69 43.07 -18.92
N GLY A 72 -33.30 42.68 -17.80
CA GLY A 72 -34.31 41.62 -17.77
C GLY A 72 -34.70 41.21 -16.36
N ASP A 73 -35.67 41.90 -15.78
CA ASP A 73 -36.38 41.49 -14.56
C ASP A 73 -37.14 40.16 -14.79
N PRO A 74 -36.98 39.16 -13.90
CA PRO A 74 -38.02 38.18 -13.68
C PRO A 74 -38.78 38.45 -12.37
N THR A 75 -40.07 38.70 -12.56
CA THR A 75 -41.23 38.40 -11.71
C THR A 75 -40.97 37.70 -10.36
N PRO A 76 -41.49 38.22 -9.22
CA PRO A 76 -41.43 37.54 -7.94
C PRO A 76 -42.30 36.29 -7.95
N THR A 77 -41.68 35.11 -7.84
CA THR A 77 -42.36 33.84 -7.54
C THR A 77 -42.50 33.73 -6.02
N ALA A 78 -43.71 33.42 -5.56
CA ALA A 78 -44.04 33.26 -4.16
C ALA A 78 -43.19 32.16 -3.50
N THR A 79 -42.42 32.54 -2.47
CA THR A 79 -41.64 31.65 -1.62
C THR A 79 -42.57 30.83 -0.73
N VAL A 80 -42.64 29.52 -0.98
CA VAL A 80 -43.14 28.54 -0.01
C VAL A 80 -42.10 28.40 1.10
N PRO A 81 -42.46 28.37 2.39
CA PRO A 81 -41.49 28.17 3.47
C PRO A 81 -40.81 26.81 3.32
N ALA A 82 -39.49 26.83 3.16
CA ALA A 82 -38.65 25.65 3.18
C ALA A 82 -38.63 25.06 4.61
N PRO A 83 -38.72 23.73 4.79
CA PRO A 83 -38.56 23.10 6.09
C PRO A 83 -37.15 23.36 6.62
N THR A 84 -37.07 23.78 7.87
CA THR A 84 -35.83 24.01 8.61
C THR A 84 -34.93 22.76 8.51
N PRO A 85 -33.68 22.88 8.05
CA PRO A 85 -32.72 21.79 8.12
C PRO A 85 -32.55 21.35 9.58
N PRO A 86 -32.53 20.05 9.90
CA PRO A 86 -32.20 19.62 11.25
C PRO A 86 -30.79 20.15 11.59
N THR A 87 -30.71 20.82 12.73
CA THR A 87 -29.44 21.24 13.34
C THR A 87 -28.49 20.04 13.37
N PRO A 88 -27.30 20.10 12.75
CA PRO A 88 -26.34 19.02 12.85
C PRO A 88 -26.00 18.83 14.32
N THR A 89 -26.32 17.65 14.84
CA THR A 89 -25.83 17.22 16.16
C THR A 89 -24.30 17.20 16.05
N PRO A 90 -23.56 17.87 16.95
CA PRO A 90 -22.11 17.82 16.92
C PRO A 90 -21.69 16.35 17.06
N SER A 91 -21.10 15.82 15.99
CA SER A 91 -20.45 14.52 16.02
C SER A 91 -19.39 14.57 17.11
N PRO A 92 -19.26 13.56 17.98
CA PRO A 92 -18.23 13.56 19.01
C PRO A 92 -16.87 13.68 18.31
N SER A 93 -16.17 14.77 18.59
CA SER A 93 -14.82 14.99 18.11
C SER A 93 -13.97 13.81 18.53
N ARG A 94 -13.57 12.99 17.55
CA ARG A 94 -12.58 11.92 17.72
C ARG A 94 -11.34 12.57 18.34
N PRO A 95 -10.78 12.03 19.44
CA PRO A 95 -9.51 12.51 19.95
C PRO A 95 -8.49 12.51 18.80
N GLY A 96 -7.85 13.66 18.55
CA GLY A 96 -6.75 13.70 17.58
C GLY A 96 -5.63 12.75 18.03
N PRO A 97 -4.90 12.12 17.09
CA PRO A 97 -3.83 11.19 17.42
C PRO A 97 -2.82 11.89 18.32
N THR A 98 -2.68 11.39 19.54
CA THR A 98 -1.84 12.01 20.56
C THR A 98 -0.42 11.51 20.35
N GLY A 99 0.28 12.07 19.36
CA GLY A 99 1.74 12.23 19.33
C GLY A 99 2.68 11.02 19.42
N ASP A 100 2.20 9.80 19.64
CA ASP A 100 3.02 8.59 19.53
C ASP A 100 3.06 8.19 18.06
N ALA A 101 4.27 8.17 17.50
CA ALA A 101 4.48 7.74 16.12
C ALA A 101 3.87 6.36 15.94
N ALA A 102 2.95 6.23 14.97
CA ALA A 102 2.28 4.98 14.63
C ALA A 102 3.30 3.83 14.57
N GLU A 103 3.27 2.94 15.58
CA GLU A 103 4.34 1.99 15.82
C GLU A 103 3.92 0.60 15.33
N PRO A 104 4.80 -0.15 14.63
CA PRO A 104 4.48 -1.52 14.24
C PRO A 104 4.35 -2.45 15.46
N LEU A 105 3.75 -3.61 15.22
CA LEU A 105 3.65 -4.74 16.13
C LEU A 105 5.05 -5.13 16.63
N LYS A 106 5.10 -5.46 17.91
CA LYS A 106 6.27 -5.96 18.63
C LYS A 106 6.08 -7.44 18.97
N PRO A 107 7.16 -8.16 19.33
CA PRO A 107 7.08 -9.55 19.80
C PRO A 107 5.99 -9.81 20.86
N ASP A 108 5.82 -8.91 21.82
CA ASP A 108 4.83 -9.05 22.90
C ASP A 108 3.37 -8.97 22.40
N ASP A 109 3.15 -8.29 21.27
CA ASP A 109 1.82 -8.20 20.66
C ASP A 109 1.41 -9.51 19.99
N LEU A 110 2.38 -10.38 19.67
CA LEU A 110 2.14 -11.63 18.95
C LEU A 110 1.71 -12.76 19.90
N GLY A 111 1.44 -12.49 21.17
CA GLY A 111 1.00 -13.51 22.11
C GLY A 111 2.07 -14.57 22.40
N PRO A 112 1.69 -15.76 22.89
CA PRO A 112 2.65 -16.74 23.41
C PRO A 112 3.61 -17.23 22.32
N GLY A 113 4.90 -17.24 22.64
CA GLY A 113 5.94 -17.74 21.75
C GLY A 113 7.29 -17.05 22.00
N THR A 114 8.36 -17.68 21.53
CA THR A 114 9.70 -17.08 21.44
C THR A 114 9.83 -16.34 20.12
N TRP A 115 9.15 -15.22 19.99
CA TRP A 115 9.14 -14.43 18.77
C TRP A 115 10.47 -13.74 18.54
N ARG A 116 11.06 -13.98 17.36
CA ARG A 116 12.30 -13.32 16.91
C ARG A 116 12.06 -12.66 15.56
N PRO A 117 12.62 -11.47 15.33
CA PRO A 117 12.57 -10.85 14.01
C PRO A 117 13.27 -11.75 12.99
N PHE A 118 12.77 -11.75 11.76
CA PHE A 118 13.46 -12.33 10.62
C PHE A 118 13.31 -11.43 9.40
N GLU A 119 14.09 -11.71 8.35
CA GLU A 119 14.06 -10.92 7.13
C GLU A 119 12.69 -11.08 6.46
N ALA A 120 11.90 -10.00 6.49
CA ALA A 120 10.71 -9.88 5.68
C ALA A 120 11.13 -9.61 4.23
N GLU A 121 10.39 -10.17 3.27
CA GLU A 121 10.53 -9.74 1.89
C GLU A 121 10.10 -8.25 1.82
N GLN A 122 11.07 -7.36 1.64
CA GLN A 122 10.79 -5.94 1.48
C GLN A 122 10.48 -5.65 0.02
N ILE A 123 9.19 -5.58 -0.32
CA ILE A 123 8.77 -5.10 -1.62
C ILE A 123 8.46 -3.62 -1.47
N GLN A 124 9.47 -2.79 -1.76
CA GLN A 124 9.25 -1.35 -1.95
C GLN A 124 8.75 -1.16 -3.37
N ASN A 125 7.43 -1.23 -3.54
CA ASN A 125 6.81 -0.86 -4.79
C ASN A 125 5.75 0.22 -4.55
N PRO A 126 6.07 1.50 -4.82
CA PRO A 126 5.13 2.59 -4.59
C PRO A 126 3.88 2.50 -5.48
N ASP A 127 3.91 1.67 -6.54
CA ASP A 127 2.83 1.52 -7.50
C ASP A 127 1.92 0.32 -7.21
N MET A 128 2.08 -0.40 -6.07
CA MET A 128 1.21 -1.53 -5.71
C MET A 128 1.24 -1.86 -4.21
N TRP A 129 0.15 -2.41 -3.68
CA TRP A 129 0.16 -3.00 -2.34
C TRP A 129 0.93 -4.32 -2.32
N PHE A 130 1.63 -4.59 -1.22
CA PHE A 130 2.41 -5.83 -1.03
C PHE A 130 1.58 -7.11 -1.22
N TRP A 131 0.32 -7.08 -0.83
CA TRP A 131 -0.57 -8.23 -0.94
C TRP A 131 -1.14 -8.41 -2.34
N GLY A 132 -1.08 -7.37 -3.17
CA GLY A 132 -1.63 -7.33 -4.50
C GLY A 132 -0.56 -7.49 -5.56
N PHE A 133 -0.09 -8.71 -5.81
CA PHE A 133 0.74 -9.04 -6.98
C PHE A 133 -0.08 -9.00 -8.28
N TRP A 134 -0.79 -7.90 -8.50
CA TRP A 134 -1.79 -7.78 -9.55
C TRP A 134 -1.18 -7.61 -10.93
N ASP A 135 0.03 -7.05 -11.02
CA ASP A 135 0.73 -6.94 -12.29
C ASP A 135 1.09 -8.32 -12.84
N GLY A 136 0.66 -8.59 -14.08
CA GLY A 136 0.76 -9.91 -14.71
C GLY A 136 -0.27 -10.96 -14.26
N ILE A 137 -1.03 -10.73 -13.18
CA ILE A 137 -2.08 -11.65 -12.69
C ILE A 137 -3.47 -11.14 -13.03
N CYS A 138 -3.72 -9.85 -12.88
CA CYS A 138 -4.96 -9.19 -13.26
C CYS A 138 -4.73 -8.31 -14.48
N ALA A 139 -5.24 -8.74 -15.64
CA ALA A 139 -5.14 -7.96 -16.88
C ALA A 139 -5.83 -6.59 -16.81
N ALA A 140 -6.78 -6.41 -15.87
CA ALA A 140 -7.49 -5.16 -15.63
C ALA A 140 -6.76 -4.21 -14.67
N TYR A 141 -5.70 -4.66 -13.97
CA TYR A 141 -4.98 -3.82 -13.01
C TYR A 141 -4.16 -2.74 -13.71
N ARG A 142 -4.33 -1.49 -13.30
CA ARG A 142 -3.47 -0.37 -13.71
C ARG A 142 -3.24 0.50 -12.48
N SER A 143 -1.98 0.67 -12.07
CA SER A 143 -1.64 1.43 -10.86
C SER A 143 -2.17 2.87 -10.88
N ASN A 144 -2.19 3.51 -12.05
CA ASN A 144 -2.74 4.85 -12.25
C ASN A 144 -4.26 4.98 -12.03
N GLN A 145 -4.97 3.88 -11.78
CA GLN A 145 -6.39 3.90 -11.40
C GLN A 145 -6.61 3.99 -9.89
N PHE A 146 -5.53 3.99 -9.10
CA PHE A 146 -5.57 4.03 -7.64
C PHE A 146 -4.85 5.31 -7.17
N PRO A 147 -5.60 6.42 -6.99
CA PRO A 147 -5.02 7.73 -6.71
C PRO A 147 -4.20 7.79 -5.42
N SER A 148 -4.45 6.92 -4.44
CA SER A 148 -3.73 6.94 -3.15
C SER A 148 -2.26 6.51 -3.25
N LEU A 149 -1.91 5.62 -4.18
CA LEU A 149 -0.57 5.04 -4.30
C LEU A 149 0.58 6.08 -4.39
N PRO A 150 0.52 7.11 -5.26
CA PRO A 150 1.56 8.14 -5.33
C PRO A 150 1.69 9.02 -4.09
N HIS A 151 0.73 8.96 -3.15
CA HIS A 151 0.72 9.72 -1.90
C HIS A 151 1.21 8.91 -0.69
N GLN A 152 1.83 7.75 -0.93
CA GLN A 152 2.48 6.96 0.10
C GLN A 152 3.82 7.61 0.50
N ASP A 153 3.90 8.13 1.73
CA ASP A 153 5.08 8.79 2.29
C ASP A 153 6.17 7.80 2.71
N SER A 154 5.76 6.69 3.35
CA SER A 154 6.70 5.68 3.84
C SER A 154 6.06 4.32 3.99
N VAL A 155 6.89 3.28 3.88
CA VAL A 155 6.53 1.89 4.15
C VAL A 155 7.50 1.32 5.16
N GLU A 156 6.95 0.71 6.21
CA GLU A 156 7.69 -0.03 7.20
C GLU A 156 7.19 -1.47 7.21
N THR A 157 8.10 -2.45 7.22
CA THR A 157 7.75 -3.87 7.24
C THR A 157 8.43 -4.54 8.40
N VAL A 158 7.65 -5.24 9.22
CA VAL A 158 8.14 -6.10 10.29
C VAL A 158 7.66 -7.52 10.08
N ALA A 159 8.53 -8.48 10.38
CA ALA A 159 8.18 -9.88 10.38
C ALA A 159 8.84 -10.60 11.54
N TYR A 160 8.07 -11.49 12.17
CA TYR A 160 8.50 -12.25 13.33
C TYR A 160 8.16 -13.72 13.15
N ARG A 161 9.04 -14.58 13.65
CA ARG A 161 8.86 -16.03 13.64
C ARG A 161 8.99 -16.57 15.06
N SER A 162 8.19 -17.57 15.40
CA SER A 162 8.35 -18.39 16.60
C SER A 162 8.41 -19.87 16.25
N GLY A 163 9.22 -20.64 16.99
CA GLY A 163 9.48 -22.04 16.71
C GLY A 163 10.47 -22.28 15.55
N ASP A 164 10.64 -23.56 15.21
CA ASP A 164 11.57 -24.07 14.21
C ASP A 164 10.89 -25.14 13.34
N GLY A 165 11.39 -25.33 12.11
CA GLY A 165 10.88 -26.35 11.17
C GLY A 165 9.43 -26.11 10.74
N ASP A 166 8.71 -27.21 10.48
CA ASP A 166 7.34 -27.20 9.94
C ASP A 166 6.29 -26.69 10.93
N ALA A 167 6.64 -26.64 12.22
CA ALA A 167 5.79 -26.08 13.27
C ALA A 167 6.03 -24.58 13.51
N ALA A 168 6.93 -23.95 12.75
CA ALA A 168 7.21 -22.54 12.90
C ALA A 168 5.97 -21.70 12.54
N THR A 169 5.65 -20.75 13.39
CA THR A 169 4.63 -19.74 13.12
C THR A 169 5.30 -18.43 12.75
N SER A 170 4.67 -17.63 11.90
CA SER A 170 5.16 -16.30 11.58
C SER A 170 4.03 -15.29 11.47
N ALA A 171 4.36 -14.02 11.72
CA ALA A 171 3.48 -12.89 11.54
C ALA A 171 4.22 -11.82 10.75
N PHE A 172 3.50 -11.19 9.83
CA PHE A 172 3.99 -10.10 9.00
C PHE A 172 3.06 -8.90 9.17
N GLN A 173 3.66 -7.73 9.26
CA GLN A 173 2.94 -6.48 9.20
C GLN A 173 3.66 -5.51 8.28
N ILE A 174 2.87 -4.80 7.49
CA ILE A 174 3.30 -3.66 6.71
C ILE A 174 2.51 -2.46 7.23
N VAL A 175 3.22 -1.37 7.47
CA VAL A 175 2.67 -0.09 7.89
C VAL A 175 3.01 0.91 6.80
N GLU A 176 1.98 1.39 6.13
CA GLU A 176 2.04 2.36 5.06
C GLU A 176 1.52 3.69 5.63
N ARG A 177 2.32 4.74 5.53
CA ARG A 177 1.93 6.09 5.93
C ARG A 177 1.69 6.90 4.67
N TYR A 178 0.57 7.59 4.63
CA TYR A 178 0.14 8.41 3.50
C TYR A 178 0.17 9.89 3.89
N GLU A 179 0.28 10.74 2.87
CA GLU A 179 0.07 12.17 3.03
C GLU A 179 -1.29 12.45 3.69
N THR A 180 -1.40 13.57 4.42
CA THR A 180 -2.62 13.91 5.16
C THR A 180 -3.86 13.95 4.26
N GLY A 181 -4.88 13.16 4.61
CA GLY A 181 -6.16 13.04 3.89
C GLY A 181 -6.22 11.90 2.88
N TRP A 182 -5.14 11.14 2.68
CA TRP A 182 -5.09 10.05 1.68
C TRP A 182 -5.32 8.66 2.26
N GLY A 183 -5.35 8.50 3.59
CA GLY A 183 -5.64 7.20 4.20
C GLY A 183 -7.01 6.64 3.81
N ASP A 184 -8.03 7.50 3.77
CA ASP A 184 -9.41 7.12 3.42
C ASP A 184 -9.49 6.63 1.97
N GLU A 185 -8.89 7.39 1.04
CA GLU A 185 -8.81 7.05 -0.38
C GLU A 185 -8.08 5.72 -0.59
N ASN A 186 -7.05 5.43 0.21
CA ASN A 186 -6.33 4.16 0.10
C ASN A 186 -7.23 2.96 0.39
N LEU A 187 -8.04 3.01 1.44
CA LEU A 187 -8.92 1.89 1.76
C LEU A 187 -10.00 1.69 0.69
N ASP A 188 -10.47 2.77 0.06
CA ASP A 188 -11.39 2.72 -1.07
C ASP A 188 -10.71 2.15 -2.34
N ASP A 189 -9.46 2.54 -2.60
CA ASP A 189 -8.63 1.98 -3.66
C ASP A 189 -8.38 0.47 -3.47
N VAL A 190 -8.14 0.03 -2.23
CA VAL A 190 -8.02 -1.40 -1.88
C VAL A 190 -9.31 -2.15 -2.24
N ARG A 191 -10.48 -1.61 -1.88
CA ARG A 191 -11.78 -2.22 -2.24
C ARG A 191 -11.94 -2.27 -3.77
N ALA A 192 -11.67 -1.16 -4.46
CA ALA A 192 -11.77 -1.07 -5.91
C ALA A 192 -10.83 -2.06 -6.62
N ALA A 193 -9.63 -2.29 -6.07
CA ALA A 193 -8.69 -3.29 -6.58
C ALA A 193 -9.25 -4.70 -6.42
N VAL A 194 -9.81 -5.04 -5.25
CA VAL A 194 -10.44 -6.35 -5.02
C VAL A 194 -11.68 -6.52 -5.91
N ASP A 195 -12.51 -5.50 -6.09
CA ASP A 195 -13.69 -5.59 -6.96
C ASP A 195 -13.30 -5.79 -8.44
N ARG A 196 -12.21 -5.16 -8.89
CA ARG A 196 -11.75 -5.23 -10.29
C ARG A 196 -10.94 -6.49 -10.59
N CYS A 197 -10.13 -6.94 -9.63
CA CYS A 197 -9.12 -7.97 -9.84
C CYS A 197 -9.30 -9.21 -8.95
N GLY A 198 -10.27 -9.20 -8.05
CA GLY A 198 -10.50 -10.28 -7.10
C GLY A 198 -10.98 -11.57 -7.75
N GLU A 199 -11.52 -11.52 -8.98
CA GLU A 199 -11.89 -12.71 -9.73
C GLU A 199 -10.67 -13.37 -10.39
N ALA A 200 -10.63 -14.71 -10.34
CA ALA A 200 -9.56 -15.48 -10.95
C ALA A 200 -9.54 -15.27 -12.47
N ALA A 201 -8.35 -15.05 -13.03
CA ALA A 201 -8.17 -15.02 -14.47
C ALA A 201 -8.56 -16.38 -15.09
N PRO A 202 -9.28 -16.41 -16.23
CA PRO A 202 -9.67 -17.66 -16.89
C PRO A 202 -8.47 -18.45 -17.40
N ASP A 203 -7.38 -17.77 -17.75
CA ASP A 203 -6.16 -18.35 -18.32
C ASP A 203 -4.93 -17.93 -17.51
N GLY A 204 -4.61 -18.63 -16.41
CA GLY A 204 -3.42 -18.36 -15.59
C GLY A 204 -3.47 -18.99 -14.20
N PRO A 205 -2.39 -18.85 -13.38
CA PRO A 205 -2.47 -19.20 -11.96
C PRO A 205 -3.62 -18.41 -11.33
N ALA A 206 -4.61 -19.15 -10.82
CA ALA A 206 -5.82 -18.57 -10.27
C ALA A 206 -5.50 -17.98 -8.88
N ILE A 207 -5.31 -16.68 -8.82
CA ILE A 207 -5.47 -15.92 -7.57
C ILE A 207 -6.88 -15.37 -7.56
N ARG A 208 -7.63 -15.66 -6.50
CA ARG A 208 -8.90 -15.03 -6.17
C ARG A 208 -8.74 -14.30 -4.86
N VAL A 209 -9.14 -13.03 -4.81
CA VAL A 209 -9.17 -12.25 -3.57
C VAL A 209 -10.60 -11.78 -3.33
N THR A 210 -11.07 -11.95 -2.10
CA THR A 210 -12.42 -11.56 -1.71
C THR A 210 -12.40 -10.87 -0.36
N VAL A 211 -13.23 -9.85 -0.18
CA VAL A 211 -13.52 -9.31 1.14
C VAL A 211 -14.48 -10.28 1.83
N VAL A 212 -14.05 -10.88 2.94
CA VAL A 212 -14.84 -11.86 3.71
C VAL A 212 -15.37 -11.30 5.03
N ASP A 213 -14.82 -10.19 5.50
CA ASP A 213 -15.34 -9.46 6.66
C ASP A 213 -14.92 -7.99 6.62
N THR A 214 -15.63 -7.15 7.36
CA THR A 214 -15.35 -5.71 7.50
C THR A 214 -15.55 -5.29 8.95
N GLY A 215 -14.88 -4.24 9.41
CA GLY A 215 -15.08 -3.77 10.79
C GLY A 215 -14.36 -4.60 11.86
N ILE A 216 -13.40 -5.45 11.45
CA ILE A 216 -12.66 -6.38 12.31
C ILE A 216 -11.72 -5.72 13.34
N ALA A 217 -11.32 -4.47 13.11
CA ALA A 217 -10.42 -3.69 13.95
C ALA A 217 -10.86 -2.22 13.99
N GLY A 218 -12.18 -2.00 14.11
CA GLY A 218 -12.83 -0.71 13.91
C GLY A 218 -13.42 -0.58 12.50
N ASP A 219 -14.27 0.43 12.28
CA ASP A 219 -15.09 0.60 11.06
C ASP A 219 -14.28 0.63 9.75
N GLU A 220 -12.98 0.90 9.84
CA GLU A 220 -12.09 1.15 8.72
C GLU A 220 -11.12 0.00 8.52
N SER A 221 -11.68 -1.22 8.50
CA SER A 221 -10.90 -2.45 8.37
C SER A 221 -11.59 -3.49 7.50
N LEU A 222 -10.77 -4.29 6.81
CA LEU A 222 -11.18 -5.36 5.90
C LEU A 222 -10.44 -6.65 6.29
N LEU A 223 -11.14 -7.78 6.22
CA LEU A 223 -10.51 -9.09 6.15
C LEU A 223 -10.65 -9.61 4.72
N LEU A 224 -9.51 -9.85 4.08
CA LEU A 224 -9.43 -10.43 2.76
C LEU A 224 -9.13 -11.93 2.88
N LYS A 225 -9.75 -12.73 2.02
CA LYS A 225 -9.38 -14.11 1.73
C LYS A 225 -8.74 -14.17 0.35
N GLN A 226 -7.48 -14.57 0.30
CA GLN A 226 -6.73 -14.83 -0.91
C GLN A 226 -6.66 -16.34 -1.13
N GLU A 227 -7.25 -16.82 -2.22
CA GLU A 227 -7.15 -18.21 -2.67
C GLU A 227 -6.16 -18.25 -3.84
N GLN A 228 -5.08 -19.02 -3.71
CA GLN A 228 -4.12 -19.23 -4.77
C GLN A 228 -4.02 -20.72 -5.06
N THR A 229 -4.18 -21.12 -6.31
CA THR A 229 -3.92 -22.52 -6.71
C THR A 229 -2.54 -22.60 -7.37
N PRO A 230 -1.53 -23.19 -6.70
CA PRO A 230 -0.22 -23.42 -7.31
C PRO A 230 -0.32 -24.25 -8.59
N ALA A 231 0.59 -24.04 -9.54
CA ALA A 231 0.57 -24.73 -10.84
C ALA A 231 0.72 -26.26 -10.73
N ASP A 232 1.32 -26.74 -9.64
CA ASP A 232 1.55 -28.15 -9.32
C ASP A 232 0.54 -28.73 -8.31
N SER A 233 -0.48 -27.95 -7.93
CA SER A 233 -1.53 -28.35 -6.99
C SER A 233 -2.92 -28.26 -7.61
N THR A 234 -3.85 -29.08 -7.13
CA THR A 234 -5.29 -28.93 -7.38
C THR A 234 -6.04 -28.38 -6.17
N GLU A 235 -5.36 -28.28 -5.03
CA GLU A 235 -5.89 -27.71 -3.80
C GLU A 235 -5.47 -26.24 -3.70
N PRO A 236 -6.41 -25.31 -3.48
CA PRO A 236 -6.07 -23.91 -3.28
C PRO A 236 -5.41 -23.72 -1.91
N GLN A 237 -4.29 -23.01 -1.90
CA GLN A 237 -3.75 -22.40 -0.70
C GLN A 237 -4.62 -21.19 -0.34
N ILE A 238 -5.02 -21.09 0.93
CA ILE A 238 -5.86 -20.01 1.44
C ILE A 238 -5.04 -19.18 2.43
N ASP A 239 -4.90 -17.90 2.13
CA ASP A 239 -4.30 -16.90 3.01
C ASP A 239 -5.35 -15.86 3.43
N HIS A 240 -5.32 -15.47 4.69
CA HIS A 240 -6.10 -14.37 5.24
C HIS A 240 -5.22 -13.16 5.50
N ILE A 241 -5.74 -12.00 5.14
CA ILE A 241 -5.02 -10.73 5.17
C ILE A 241 -5.94 -9.69 5.76
N ALA A 242 -5.51 -9.03 6.84
CA ALA A 242 -6.24 -7.87 7.34
C ALA A 242 -5.64 -6.59 6.76
N VAL A 243 -6.50 -5.66 6.34
CA VAL A 243 -6.13 -4.29 5.99
C VAL A 243 -6.88 -3.37 6.94
N VAL A 244 -6.16 -2.53 7.69
CA VAL A 244 -6.74 -1.65 8.70
C VAL A 244 -6.23 -0.23 8.50
N ARG A 245 -7.13 0.75 8.55
CA ARG A 245 -6.81 2.16 8.50
C ARG A 245 -6.98 2.80 9.88
N VAL A 246 -6.01 3.63 10.27
CA VAL A 246 -6.07 4.51 11.44
C VAL A 246 -5.54 5.88 11.02
N GLY A 247 -6.45 6.81 10.70
CA GLY A 247 -6.08 8.09 10.10
C GLY A 247 -5.37 7.89 8.76
N ASP A 248 -4.27 8.60 8.53
CA ASP A 248 -3.47 8.49 7.30
C ASP A 248 -2.48 7.32 7.31
N VAL A 249 -2.67 6.36 8.21
CA VAL A 249 -1.85 5.15 8.30
C VAL A 249 -2.71 3.94 7.96
N VAL A 250 -2.23 3.14 7.02
CA VAL A 250 -2.83 1.86 6.63
C VAL A 250 -1.87 0.74 6.98
N THR A 251 -2.38 -0.33 7.59
CA THR A 251 -1.59 -1.50 7.91
C THR A 251 -2.16 -2.76 7.30
N THR A 252 -1.28 -3.57 6.72
CA THR A 252 -1.60 -4.91 6.24
C THR A 252 -0.99 -5.95 7.18
N VAL A 253 -1.78 -6.92 7.64
CA VAL A 253 -1.35 -7.97 8.57
C VAL A 253 -1.60 -9.36 7.99
N ARG A 254 -0.64 -10.27 8.17
CA ARG A 254 -0.73 -11.70 7.81
C ARG A 254 -0.13 -12.57 8.90
N ALA A 255 -0.62 -13.81 9.01
CA ALA A 255 -0.04 -14.83 9.88
C ALA A 255 0.06 -16.17 9.13
N TYR A 256 1.09 -16.94 9.48
CA TYR A 256 1.34 -18.29 8.96
C TYR A 256 1.55 -19.27 10.12
N PRO A 257 0.92 -20.46 10.12
CA PRO A 257 -0.11 -20.89 9.15
C PRO A 257 -1.33 -19.96 9.15
N SER A 258 -2.03 -19.88 8.01
CA SER A 258 -3.12 -18.92 7.89
C SER A 258 -4.32 -19.33 8.75
N ASP A 259 -4.73 -18.43 9.63
CA ASP A 259 -5.93 -18.56 10.47
C ASP A 259 -6.63 -17.20 10.53
N PRO A 260 -7.89 -17.08 10.08
CA PRO A 260 -8.63 -15.82 10.11
C PRO A 260 -8.79 -15.24 11.51
N ALA A 261 -8.98 -16.08 12.54
CA ALA A 261 -9.15 -15.60 13.92
C ALA A 261 -7.85 -14.95 14.42
N ARG A 262 -6.72 -15.59 14.13
CA ARG A 262 -5.40 -15.04 14.44
C ARG A 262 -5.09 -13.75 13.70
N VAL A 263 -5.44 -13.66 12.41
CA VAL A 263 -5.23 -12.45 11.62
C VAL A 263 -6.08 -11.29 12.15
N ARG A 264 -7.32 -11.55 12.60
CA ARG A 264 -8.16 -10.54 13.27
C ARG A 264 -7.56 -10.05 14.58
N ASP A 265 -7.14 -10.95 15.48
CA ASP A 265 -6.50 -10.58 16.75
C ASP A 265 -5.25 -9.70 16.52
N LEU A 266 -4.42 -10.06 15.54
CA LEU A 266 -3.26 -9.23 15.19
C LEU A 266 -3.64 -7.89 14.56
N ALA A 267 -4.72 -7.83 13.78
CA ALA A 267 -5.23 -6.60 13.19
C ALA A 267 -5.76 -5.62 14.25
N GLU A 268 -6.49 -6.11 15.25
CA GLU A 268 -6.96 -5.30 16.39
C GLU A 268 -5.79 -4.71 17.17
N ARG A 269 -4.77 -5.52 17.45
CA ARG A 269 -3.54 -5.06 18.14
C ARG A 269 -2.76 -4.06 17.30
N ALA A 270 -2.66 -4.30 16.00
CA ALA A 270 -2.01 -3.38 15.09
C ALA A 270 -2.73 -2.02 15.08
N ALA A 271 -4.07 -2.02 14.96
CA ALA A 271 -4.87 -0.81 15.03
C ALA A 271 -4.63 -0.02 16.32
N ALA A 272 -4.61 -0.72 17.46
CA ALA A 272 -4.37 -0.12 18.77
C ALA A 272 -2.96 0.47 18.97
N ARG A 273 -1.96 0.07 18.17
CA ARG A 273 -0.62 0.70 18.21
C ARG A 273 -0.49 1.92 17.31
N LEU A 274 -1.40 2.08 16.34
CA LEU A 274 -1.31 3.13 15.32
C LEU A 274 -2.11 4.40 15.68
N GLY A 275 -2.98 4.35 16.69
CA GLY A 275 -3.80 5.50 17.14
C GLY A 275 -4.04 5.52 18.64
#